data_AF-D6GWF0-F1
#
_entry.id   AF-D6GWF0-F1
#
_cell.length_a   1.000
_cell.length_b   1.000
_cell.length_c   1.000
_cell.angle_alpha   90.00
_cell.angle_beta   90.00
_cell.angle_gamma   90.00
#
_symmetry.space_group_name_H-M   'P 1'
#
loop_
_entity.id
_entity.type
_entity.pdbx_description
1 polymer ?
#
loop_
_entity_poly.entity_id
_entity_poly.type
_entity_poly.pdbx_seq_one_letter_code
_entity_poly.pdbx_strand_id
1 'polypeptide(L)'
;MGKEDLSRHLLDIDGVGEKVLDCIKLYGLHDLTSFPMDVWIFRILSLYYNHITGKYKSYKDKRKAIVDYFGQYAGYAELFIYDYSRLNSIK
;
A
#
# COMPACT_ATOMS: atom_id res chain seq x y z
N MET A 1 6.57 -8.57 -20.88
CA MET A 1 6.49 -7.18 -20.41
C MET A 1 7.12 -7.11 -19.02
N GLY A 2 8.09 -6.23 -18.77
CA GLY A 2 8.71 -6.11 -17.46
C GLY A 2 7.75 -5.50 -16.42
N LYS A 3 8.01 -5.69 -15.11
CA LYS A 3 7.17 -5.10 -14.03
C LYS A 3 7.09 -3.57 -14.13
N GLU A 4 8.17 -2.93 -14.55
CA GLU A 4 8.24 -1.47 -14.74
C GLU A 4 7.44 -1.01 -15.96
N ASP A 5 7.48 -1.76 -17.07
CA ASP A 5 6.70 -1.47 -18.27
C ASP A 5 5.21 -1.58 -18.01
N LEU A 6 4.79 -2.64 -17.30
CA LEU A 6 3.40 -2.83 -16.89
C LEU A 6 2.92 -1.65 -16.02
N SER A 7 3.74 -1.23 -15.06
CA SER A 7 3.37 -0.14 -14.15
C SER A 7 3.15 1.17 -14.89
N ARG A 8 4.00 1.46 -15.89
CA ARG A 8 3.85 2.64 -16.75
C ARG A 8 2.55 2.59 -17.57
N HIS A 9 2.30 1.47 -18.25
CA HIS A 9 1.07 1.30 -19.04
C HIS A 9 -0.20 1.42 -18.20
N LEU A 10 -0.19 0.90 -16.96
CA LEU A 10 -1.35 1.00 -16.07
C LEU A 10 -1.56 2.44 -15.58
N LEU A 11 -0.50 3.20 -15.32
CA LEU A 11 -0.59 4.61 -14.91
C LEU A 11 -1.03 5.55 -16.05
N ASP A 12 -0.87 5.13 -17.31
CA ASP A 12 -1.35 5.89 -18.48
C ASP A 12 -2.88 5.80 -18.66
N ILE A 13 -3.57 4.92 -17.91
CA ILE A 13 -5.03 4.78 -17.94
C ILE A 13 -5.67 5.85 -17.05
N ASP A 14 -6.56 6.66 -17.62
CA ASP A 14 -7.30 7.69 -16.88
C ASP A 14 -8.01 7.10 -15.65
N GLY A 15 -7.72 7.68 -14.48
CA GLY A 15 -8.24 7.24 -13.19
C GLY A 15 -7.35 6.24 -12.42
N VAL A 16 -6.25 5.76 -13.01
CA VAL A 16 -5.29 4.88 -12.33
C VAL A 16 -4.13 5.69 -11.76
N GLY A 17 -4.20 6.00 -10.47
CA GLY A 17 -3.06 6.55 -9.70
C GLY A 17 -2.22 5.46 -9.01
N GLU A 18 -1.15 5.85 -8.31
CA GLU A 18 -0.25 4.92 -7.60
C GLU A 18 -0.99 3.93 -6.67
N LYS A 19 -1.99 4.41 -5.93
CA LYS A 19 -2.81 3.56 -5.05
C LYS A 19 -3.57 2.49 -5.85
N VAL A 20 -4.20 2.89 -6.95
CA VAL A 20 -5.01 1.98 -7.78
C VAL A 20 -4.09 0.98 -8.48
N LEU A 21 -2.93 1.42 -8.97
CA LEU A 21 -1.89 0.56 -9.49
C LEU A 21 -1.49 -0.54 -8.49
N ASP A 22 -1.27 -0.17 -7.23
CA ASP A 22 -0.94 -1.14 -6.18
C ASP A 22 -2.08 -2.14 -5.92
N CYS A 23 -3.34 -1.69 -5.94
CA CYS A 23 -4.48 -2.59 -5.84
C CYS A 23 -4.52 -3.58 -7.01
N ILE A 24 -4.28 -3.12 -8.24
CA ILE A 24 -4.24 -3.98 -9.43
C ILE A 24 -3.12 -5.01 -9.30
N LYS A 25 -1.93 -4.58 -8.86
CA LYS A 25 -0.79 -5.48 -8.66
C LYS A 25 -1.05 -6.53 -7.58
N LEU A 26 -1.58 -6.12 -6.43
CA LEU A 26 -1.84 -7.02 -5.33
C LEU A 26 -2.97 -8.00 -5.65
N TYR A 27 -4.14 -7.48 -6.06
CA TYR A 27 -5.36 -8.27 -6.24
C TYR A 27 -5.46 -8.95 -7.60
N GLY A 28 -4.99 -8.30 -8.66
CA GLY A 28 -5.07 -8.83 -10.02
C GLY A 28 -3.86 -9.66 -10.43
N LEU A 29 -2.66 -9.33 -9.90
CA LEU A 29 -1.39 -9.91 -10.37
C LEU A 29 -0.61 -10.66 -9.29
N HIS A 30 -1.19 -10.83 -8.09
CA HIS A 30 -0.59 -11.57 -6.98
C HIS A 30 0.80 -11.04 -6.58
N ASP A 31 1.09 -9.76 -6.79
CA ASP A 31 2.33 -9.14 -6.37
C ASP A 31 2.28 -8.84 -4.87
N LEU A 32 2.65 -9.83 -4.05
CA LEU A 32 2.57 -9.78 -2.58
C LEU A 32 3.48 -8.72 -1.93
N THR A 33 4.35 -8.06 -2.71
CA THR A 33 5.14 -6.91 -2.27
C THR A 33 4.45 -5.57 -2.48
N SER A 34 3.31 -5.55 -3.19
CA SER A 34 2.51 -4.34 -3.39
C SER A 34 1.69 -4.01 -2.13
N PHE A 35 1.67 -2.74 -1.75
CA PHE A 35 1.00 -2.25 -0.54
C PHE A 35 0.15 -1.03 -0.89
N PRO A 36 -1.13 -1.24 -1.25
CA PRO A 36 -2.05 -0.14 -1.49
C PRO A 36 -2.16 0.75 -0.24
N MET A 37 -1.91 2.05 -0.40
CA MET A 37 -2.03 2.99 0.72
C MET A 37 -3.09 4.04 0.39
N ASP A 38 -4.20 3.99 1.12
CA ASP A 38 -5.26 5.00 1.08
C ASP A 38 -5.31 5.83 2.37
N VAL A 39 -6.29 6.72 2.48
CA VAL A 39 -6.44 7.59 3.65
C VAL A 39 -6.67 6.82 4.97
N TRP A 40 -7.31 5.65 4.93
CA TRP A 40 -7.59 4.83 6.11
C TRP A 40 -6.35 4.05 6.55
N ILE A 41 -5.66 3.42 5.58
CA ILE A 41 -4.38 2.75 5.83
C ILE A 41 -3.38 3.76 6.41
N PHE A 42 -3.26 4.95 5.82
CA PHE A 42 -2.36 5.98 6.33
C PHE A 42 -2.67 6.38 7.78
N ARG A 43 -3.95 6.47 8.17
CA ARG A 43 -4.36 6.76 9.54
C ARG A 43 -3.97 5.61 10.48
N ILE A 44 -4.23 4.36 10.11
CA ILE A 44 -3.85 3.20 10.92
C ILE A 44 -2.33 3.09 11.07
N LEU A 45 -1.57 3.34 10.00
CA LEU A 45 -0.11 3.37 10.10
C LEU A 45 0.37 4.46 11.06
N SER A 46 -0.32 5.60 11.12
CA SER A 46 -0.02 6.68 12.06
C SER A 46 -0.42 6.33 13.51
N LEU A 47 -1.39 5.43 13.72
CA LEU A 47 -1.82 5.00 15.05
C LEU A 47 -0.96 3.85 15.60
N TYR A 48 -0.74 2.81 14.80
CA TYR A 48 -0.14 1.56 15.27
C TYR A 48 1.31 1.37 14.80
N TYR A 49 1.69 2.01 13.69
CA TYR A 49 3.02 1.85 13.08
C TYR A 49 3.81 3.17 13.03
N ASN A 50 3.50 4.11 13.93
CA ASN A 50 4.18 5.41 13.98
C ASN A 50 5.68 5.27 14.30
N HIS A 51 6.06 4.24 15.07
CA HIS A 51 7.47 3.93 15.35
C HIS A 51 8.27 3.56 14.09
N ILE A 52 7.58 3.14 13.01
CA ILE A 52 8.17 2.80 11.72
C ILE A 52 8.05 3.98 10.75
N THR A 53 6.84 4.50 10.60
CA THR A 53 6.49 5.45 9.53
C THR A 53 6.58 6.92 9.96
N GLY A 54 6.56 7.21 11.26
CA GLY A 54 6.41 8.56 11.81
C GLY A 54 7.57 9.51 11.53
N LYS A 55 8.77 8.98 11.25
CA LYS A 55 9.95 9.78 10.87
C LYS A 55 9.91 10.29 9.43
N TYR A 56 9.03 9.74 8.59
CA TYR A 56 8.94 10.08 7.18
C TYR A 56 7.80 11.07 6.92
N LYS A 57 8.09 12.10 6.12
CA LYS A 57 7.10 13.15 5.78
C LYS A 57 6.29 12.83 4.53
N SER A 58 6.89 12.18 3.54
CA SER A 58 6.22 11.88 2.27
C SER A 58 5.45 10.57 2.33
N TYR A 59 4.37 10.47 1.56
CA TYR A 59 3.55 9.26 1.44
C TYR A 59 4.36 8.10 0.87
N LYS A 60 5.21 8.39 -0.14
CA LYS A 60 6.08 7.43 -0.79
C LYS A 60 7.12 6.84 0.16
N ASP A 61 7.72 7.65 1.03
CA ASP A 61 8.71 7.18 2.00
C ASP A 61 8.06 6.34 3.10
N LYS A 62 6.87 6.74 3.58
CA LYS A 62 6.09 5.92 4.53
C LYS A 62 5.71 4.56 3.92
N ARG A 63 5.26 4.55 2.67
CA ARG A 63 4.96 3.32 1.91
C ARG A 63 6.19 2.44 1.78
N LYS A 64 7.33 3.01 1.38
CA LYS A 64 8.58 2.28 1.29
C LYS A 64 8.95 1.67 2.65
N ALA A 65 8.89 2.44 3.73
CA ALA A 65 9.24 1.97 5.07
C ALA A 65 8.34 0.82 5.57
N ILE A 66 7.03 0.89 5.33
CA ILE A 66 6.11 -0.18 5.76
C ILE A 66 6.24 -1.43 4.89
N VAL A 67 6.49 -1.27 3.59
CA VAL A 67 6.79 -2.39 2.68
C VAL A 67 8.10 -3.06 3.10
N ASP A 68 9.14 -2.28 3.38
CA ASP A 68 10.44 -2.81 3.83
C ASP A 68 10.30 -3.55 5.18
N TYR A 69 9.39 -3.11 6.06
CA TYR A 69 9.10 -3.76 7.34
C TYR A 69 8.40 -5.13 7.18
N PHE A 70 7.35 -5.20 6.36
CA PHE A 70 6.61 -6.45 6.13
C PHE A 70 7.27 -7.37 5.08
N GLY A 71 8.20 -6.83 4.28
CA GLY A 71 8.94 -7.54 3.26
C GLY A 71 8.03 -8.20 2.23
N GLN A 72 8.28 -9.49 1.97
CA GLN A 72 7.50 -10.28 1.01
C GLN A 72 6.03 -10.47 1.37
N TYR A 73 5.64 -10.14 2.62
CA TYR A 73 4.27 -10.27 3.11
C TYR A 73 3.53 -8.93 3.18
N ALA A 74 4.08 -7.86 2.60
CA ALA A 74 3.49 -6.52 2.65
C ALA A 74 2.03 -6.50 2.17
N GLY A 75 1.72 -7.16 1.07
CA GLY A 75 0.36 -7.25 0.54
C GLY A 75 -0.61 -8.00 1.45
N TYR A 76 -0.17 -9.08 2.10
CA TYR A 76 -1.00 -9.75 3.11
C TYR A 76 -1.23 -8.87 4.33
N ALA A 77 -0.17 -8.19 4.81
CA ALA A 77 -0.31 -7.27 5.93
C ALA A 77 -1.29 -6.13 5.62
N GLU A 78 -1.24 -5.57 4.40
CA GLU A 78 -2.19 -4.53 3.97
C GLU A 78 -3.64 -5.02 4.05
N LEU A 79 -3.92 -6.23 3.55
CA LEU A 79 -5.25 -6.85 3.62
C LEU A 79 -5.77 -6.99 5.06
N PHE A 80 -4.94 -7.49 5.98
CA PHE A 80 -5.32 -7.63 7.39
C PHE A 80 -5.50 -6.26 8.08
N ILE A 81 -4.63 -5.30 7.77
CA ILE A 81 -4.72 -3.94 8.31
C ILE A 81 -6.01 -3.27 7.81
N TYR A 82 -6.35 -3.44 6.53
CA TYR A 82 -7.57 -2.92 5.94
C TYR A 82 -8.81 -3.56 6.57
N ASP A 83 -8.87 -4.88 6.67
CA ASP A 83 -9.99 -5.59 7.28
C ASP A 83 -10.19 -5.18 8.74
N TYR A 84 -9.10 -5.12 9.51
CA TYR A 84 -9.12 -4.64 10.89
C TYR A 84 -9.64 -3.20 11.01
N SER A 85 -9.24 -2.30 10.09
CA SER A 85 -9.76 -0.92 10.01
C SER A 85 -11.28 -0.89 9.94
N ARG A 86 -11.82 -1.73 9.04
CA ARG A 86 -13.24 -1.79 8.70
C ARG A 86 -14.05 -2.37 9.84
N LEU A 87 -13.59 -3.48 10.42
CA LEU A 87 -14.26 -4.15 11.54
C LEU A 87 -14.35 -3.26 12.78
N ASN A 88 -13.31 -2.48 13.04
CA ASN A 88 -13.25 -1.60 14.21
C ASN A 88 -13.74 -0.18 13.93
N SER A 89 -14.27 0.09 12.73
CA SER A 89 -14.75 1.42 12.31
C SER A 89 -13.75 2.54 12.58
N ILE A 90 -12.45 2.23 12.46
CA ILE A 90 -11.37 3.19 12.71
C ILE A 90 -11.42 4.20 11.58
N LYS A 91 -11.90 5.40 11.91
CA LYS A 91 -11.99 6.51 10.97
C LYS A 91 -10.75 7.36 11.00
#